data_AF-A0A9P4MZV9-F1
#
_entry.id   AF-A0A9P4MZV9-F1
#
_cell.length_a   1.000
_cell.length_b   1.000
_cell.length_c   1.000
_cell.angle_alpha   90.00
_cell.angle_beta   90.00
_cell.angle_gamma   90.00
#
_symmetry.space_group_name_H-M   'P 1'
#
loop_
_entity.id
_entity.type
_entity.pdbx_description
1 polymer ?
#
loop_
_entity_poly.entity_id
_entity_poly.type
_entity_poly.pdbx_seq_one_letter_code
_entity_poly.pdbx_strand_id
1 'polypeptide(L)'
;MLPRTPYRNSSAHLTRDERLQCQTLRLAGHTHKYIANLLNLTERQVGYVIASEQVTPKKRPGRPRILTDAQVDELEEYVQSSRATR
;
A
#
# COMPACT_ATOMS: atom_id res chain seq x y z
N MET A 1 -9.50 -36.32 0.79
CA MET A 1 -8.70 -35.10 1.03
C MET A 1 -9.69 -33.94 1.21
N LEU A 2 -9.67 -33.25 2.34
CA LEU A 2 -10.51 -32.06 2.52
C LEU A 2 -9.92 -30.89 1.70
N PRO A 3 -10.74 -30.06 1.05
CA PRO A 3 -10.24 -28.89 0.33
C PRO A 3 -9.52 -27.96 1.31
N ARG A 4 -8.32 -27.48 0.94
CA ARG A 4 -7.66 -26.41 1.68
C ARG A 4 -8.58 -25.19 1.65
N THR A 5 -9.03 -24.73 2.82
CA THR A 5 -9.71 -23.45 2.93
C THR A 5 -8.78 -22.36 2.41
N PRO A 6 -9.27 -21.37 1.65
CA PRO A 6 -8.42 -20.32 1.12
C PRO A 6 -7.74 -19.60 2.30
N TYR A 7 -6.41 -19.55 2.28
CA TYR A 7 -5.64 -18.90 3.33
C TYR A 7 -6.11 -17.46 3.48
N ARG A 8 -6.57 -17.08 4.68
CA ARG A 8 -7.02 -15.71 4.96
C ARG A 8 -5.82 -14.78 4.81
N ASN A 9 -5.89 -13.82 3.89
CA ASN A 9 -4.82 -12.87 3.59
C ASN A 9 -4.58 -11.95 4.81
N SER A 10 -3.81 -12.42 5.79
CA SER A 10 -3.54 -11.72 7.05
C SER A 10 -2.34 -10.76 6.95
N SER A 11 -1.48 -10.92 5.94
CA SER A 11 -0.17 -10.26 5.90
C SER A 11 0.10 -9.43 4.63
N ALA A 12 -0.78 -9.46 3.64
CA ALA A 12 -0.64 -8.66 2.43
C ALA A 12 -1.55 -7.44 2.50
N HIS A 13 -1.01 -6.26 2.23
CA HIS A 13 -1.81 -5.05 2.04
C HIS A 13 -2.90 -5.31 0.99
N LEU A 14 -4.09 -4.78 1.23
CA LEU A 14 -5.16 -4.89 0.24
C LEU A 14 -4.77 -4.16 -1.04
N THR A 15 -4.98 -4.86 -2.15
CA THR A 15 -4.89 -4.30 -3.49
C THR A 15 -5.94 -3.22 -3.72
N ARG A 16 -5.76 -2.42 -4.77
CA ARG A 16 -6.74 -1.40 -5.17
C ARG A 16 -8.13 -2.02 -5.40
N ASP A 17 -8.17 -3.18 -6.04
CA ASP A 17 -9.43 -3.83 -6.44
C ASP A 17 -10.17 -4.41 -5.22
N GLU A 18 -9.46 -5.05 -4.29
CA GLU A 18 -10.05 -5.50 -3.02
C GLU A 18 -10.62 -4.32 -2.22
N ARG A 19 -9.94 -3.17 -2.22
CA ARG A 19 -10.45 -1.95 -1.57
C ARG A 19 -11.68 -1.40 -2.27
N LEU A 20 -11.70 -1.41 -3.61
CA LEU A 20 -12.86 -1.00 -4.40
C LEU A 20 -14.07 -1.91 -4.13
N GLN A 21 -13.86 -3.22 -4.07
CA GLN A 21 -14.92 -4.19 -3.76
C GLN A 21 -15.48 -3.98 -2.35
N CYS A 22 -14.62 -3.79 -1.34
CA CYS A 22 -15.04 -3.45 0.02
C CYS A 22 -15.95 -2.21 0.05
N GLN A 23 -15.54 -1.13 -0.63
CA GLN A 23 -16.32 0.11 -0.67
C GLN A 23 -17.65 -0.08 -1.40
N THR A 24 -17.64 -0.77 -2.55
CA THR A 24 -18.83 -1.04 -3.34
C THR A 24 -19.86 -1.84 -2.55
N LEU A 25 -19.41 -2.91 -1.87
CA LEU A 25 -20.28 -3.74 -1.04
C LEU A 25 -20.82 -2.98 0.18
N ARG A 26 -20.02 -2.06 0.75
CA ARG A 26 -20.47 -1.19 1.82
C ARG A 26 -21.56 -0.24 1.35
N LEU A 27 -21.40 0.38 0.18
CA LEU A 27 -22.41 1.25 -0.43
C LEU A 27 -23.70 0.48 -0.76
N ALA A 28 -23.59 -0.79 -1.13
CA ALA A 28 -24.74 -1.69 -1.33
C ALA A 28 -25.44 -2.12 -0.01
N GLY A 29 -24.98 -1.64 1.15
CA GLY A 29 -25.61 -1.88 2.45
C GLY A 29 -25.14 -3.13 3.19
N HIS A 30 -24.08 -3.80 2.72
CA HIS A 30 -23.57 -4.98 3.40
C HIS A 30 -22.79 -4.66 4.68
N THR A 31 -22.84 -5.60 5.64
CA THR A 31 -22.13 -5.49 6.92
C THR A 31 -20.64 -5.81 6.78
N HIS A 32 -19.81 -5.31 7.70
CA HIS A 32 -18.36 -5.57 7.67
C HIS A 32 -18.04 -7.07 7.75
N LYS A 33 -18.79 -7.81 8.58
CA LYS A 33 -18.66 -9.26 8.74
C LYS A 33 -18.98 -10.01 7.45
N TYR A 34 -20.03 -9.60 6.74
CA TYR A 34 -20.37 -10.19 5.44
C TYR A 34 -19.26 -9.98 4.43
N ILE A 35 -18.77 -8.74 4.29
CA ILE A 35 -17.71 -8.37 3.35
C ILE A 35 -16.42 -9.13 3.66
N ALA A 36 -16.04 -9.21 4.95
CA ALA A 36 -14.85 -9.92 5.39
C ALA A 36 -14.90 -11.41 5.03
N ASN A 37 -16.06 -12.05 5.20
CA ASN A 37 -16.24 -13.46 4.83
C ASN A 37 -16.24 -13.66 3.32
N LEU A 38 -16.91 -12.79 2.58
CA LEU A 38 -17.01 -12.88 1.12
C LEU A 38 -15.64 -12.72 0.43
N LEU A 39 -14.84 -11.74 0.89
CA LEU A 39 -13.54 -11.41 0.31
C LEU A 39 -12.36 -12.13 1.00
N ASN A 40 -12.65 -13.01 1.97
CA ASN A 40 -11.64 -13.69 2.79
C ASN A 40 -10.62 -12.74 3.46
N LEU A 41 -11.12 -11.61 3.96
CA LEU A 41 -10.37 -10.58 4.67
C LEU A 41 -10.66 -10.62 6.17
N THR A 42 -9.90 -9.87 6.96
CA THR A 42 -10.25 -9.64 8.37
C THR A 42 -11.27 -8.49 8.48
N GLU A 43 -12.17 -8.55 9.46
CA GLU A 43 -13.12 -7.45 9.73
C GLU A 43 -12.39 -6.13 10.02
N ARG A 44 -11.20 -6.20 10.62
CA ARG A 44 -10.33 -5.03 10.85
C ARG A 44 -9.84 -4.39 9.56
N GLN A 45 -9.43 -5.19 8.57
CA GLN A 45 -9.05 -4.67 7.25
C GLN A 45 -10.24 -3.99 6.57
N VAL A 46 -11.42 -4.61 6.59
CA VAL A 46 -12.64 -4.05 6.01
C VAL A 46 -13.00 -2.71 6.69
N GLY A 47 -13.00 -2.68 8.03
CA GLY A 47 -13.27 -1.46 8.79
C GLY A 47 -12.27 -0.34 8.48
N TYR A 48 -10.98 -0.66 8.36
CA TYR A 48 -9.96 0.32 7.96
C TYR A 48 -10.20 0.88 6.55
N VAL A 49 -10.53 0.02 5.58
CA VAL A 49 -10.81 0.47 4.20
C VAL A 49 -12.00 1.41 4.17
N ILE A 50 -13.11 1.01 4.78
CA ILE A 50 -14.35 1.81 4.81
C ILE A 50 -14.08 3.17 5.46
N ALA A 51 -13.40 3.20 6.62
CA ALA A 51 -13.08 4.45 7.30
C ALA A 51 -12.09 5.34 6.53
N SER A 52 -11.21 4.75 5.72
CA SER A 52 -10.22 5.52 4.95
C SER A 52 -10.80 6.22 3.73
N GLU A 53 -11.98 5.82 3.23
CA GLU A 53 -12.67 6.30 2.02
C GLU A 53 -11.84 6.33 0.71
N GLN A 54 -10.57 5.94 0.77
CA GLN A 54 -9.66 5.91 -0.35
C GLN A 54 -9.66 4.51 -0.95
N VAL A 55 -9.78 4.41 -2.28
CA VAL A 55 -9.62 3.15 -3.01
C VAL A 55 -8.13 2.87 -3.26
N THR A 56 -7.36 3.90 -3.63
CA THR A 56 -5.92 3.78 -3.88
C THR A 56 -5.13 3.74 -2.57
N PRO A 57 -4.30 2.71 -2.32
CA PRO A 57 -3.44 2.68 -1.14
C PRO A 57 -2.50 3.88 -1.09
N LYS A 58 -2.26 4.43 0.11
CA LYS A 58 -1.32 5.54 0.29
C LYS A 58 0.10 5.09 -0.08
N LYS A 59 0.76 5.82 -1.00
CA LYS A 59 2.17 5.59 -1.33
C LYS A 59 3.01 5.85 -0.09
N ARG A 60 3.89 4.90 0.25
CA ARG A 60 4.84 5.08 1.36
C ARG A 60 5.85 6.18 0.98
N PRO A 61 6.16 7.11 1.88
CA PRO A 61 7.06 8.24 1.59
C PRO A 61 8.52 7.82 1.34
N GLY A 62 8.86 6.54 1.54
CA GLY A 62 10.23 6.05 1.45
C GLY A 62 11.08 6.51 2.64
N ARG A 63 12.39 6.29 2.55
CA ARG A 63 13.36 6.84 3.51
C ARG A 63 13.63 8.29 3.13
N PRO A 64 13.55 9.26 4.06
CA PRO A 64 13.91 10.64 3.76
C PRO A 64 15.39 10.72 3.37
N ARG A 65 15.71 11.62 2.43
CA ARG A 65 17.10 11.90 2.04
C ARG A 65 17.78 12.65 3.18
N ILE A 66 19.05 12.30 3.43
CA ILE A 66 19.87 12.97 4.45
C ILE A 66 20.47 14.26 3.87
N LEU A 67 20.85 14.21 2.59
CA LEU A 67 21.45 15.33 1.89
C LEU A 67 20.37 16.24 1.30
N THR A 68 20.61 17.55 1.34
CA THR A 68 19.85 18.53 0.58
C THR A 68 20.19 18.41 -0.91
N ASP A 69 19.36 19.02 -1.77
CA ASP A 69 19.62 19.02 -3.22
C ASP A 69 20.96 19.71 -3.54
N ALA A 70 21.26 20.84 -2.88
CA ALA A 70 22.53 21.55 -3.05
C ALA A 70 23.76 20.70 -2.68
N GLN A 71 23.67 19.88 -1.63
CA GLN A 71 24.76 18.96 -1.25
C GLN A 71 24.92 17.81 -2.24
N VAL A 72 23.83 17.39 -2.90
CA VAL A 72 23.88 16.37 -3.94
C VAL A 72 24.53 16.95 -5.19
N ASP A 73 24.17 18.17 -5.57
CA ASP A 73 24.78 18.89 -6.70
C ASP A 73 26.29 19.07 -6.49
N GLU A 74 26.72 19.45 -5.28
CA GLU A 74 28.14 19.55 -4.91
C GLU A 74 28.89 18.22 -5.11
N LEU A 75 28.30 17.11 -4.66
CA LEU A 75 28.90 15.78 -4.83
C LEU A 75 28.94 15.35 -6.31
N GLU A 76 27.91 15.67 -7.09
CA GLU A 76 27.87 15.38 -8.52
C GLU A 76 28.96 16.15 -9.28
N GLU A 77 29.14 17.44 -8.98
CA GLU A 77 30.17 18.28 -9.58
C GLU A 77 31.60 17.82 -9.23
N TYR A 78 31.82 17.43 -7.96
CA TYR A 78 33.09 16.85 -7.54
C TYR A 78 33.41 15.54 -8.29
N VAL A 79 32.44 14.64 -8.44
CA VAL A 79 32.64 13.38 -9.16
C VAL A 79 32.93 13.64 -10.65
N GLN A 80 32.25 14.59 -11.28
CA GLN A 80 32.50 14.94 -12.69
C GLN A 80 33.89 15.55 -12.91
N SER A 81 34.29 16.50 -12.07
CA SER A 81 35.61 17.16 -12.17
C SER A 81 36.77 16.21 -11.88
N SER A 82 36.61 15.27 -10.94
CA SER A 82 37.63 14.26 -10.65
C SER A 82 37.88 13.28 -11.81
N ARG A 83 36.89 13.05 -12.69
CA ARG A 83 37.05 12.24 -13.90
C ARG A 83 37.71 13.00 -15.05
N ALA A 84 37.55 14.31 -15.11
CA ALA A 84 38.20 15.17 -16.11
C ALA A 84 39.69 15.42 -15.79
N THR A 85 40.10 15.23 -14.53
CA THR A 85 41.46 15.48 -14.04
C THR A 85 42.33 14.22 -14.01
N ARG A 86 41.88 13.10 -14.61
CA ARG A 86 42.59 11.82 -14.58
C ARG A 86 43.29 11.49 -15.90
#